data_AF-A0A4R6P654-F1
#
_entry.id   AF-A0A4R6P654-F1
#
_cell.length_a   1.000
_cell.length_b   1.000
_cell.length_c   1.000
_cell.angle_alpha   90.00
_cell.angle_beta   90.00
_cell.angle_gamma   90.00
#
_symmetry.space_group_name_H-M   'P 1'
#
loop_
_entity.id
_entity.type
_entity.pdbx_description
1 polymer ?
#
loop_
_entity_poly.entity_id
_entity_poly.type
_entity_poly.pdbx_seq_one_letter_code
_entity_poly.pdbx_strand_id
1 'polypeptide(L)'
;MADVVPLVTDGVRPRGGGELDRFVDAHAGARGERDTRRFRAQLLNDATDSDQRIHRYWTLTEQLLGARITVGRAHNWVYRALVDSVER
;
A
#
# COMPACT_ATOMS: atom_id res chain seq x y z
N MET A 1 8.52 -2.12 -0.20
CA MET A 1 7.83 -2.72 -1.37
C MET A 1 8.39 -4.07 -1.76
N ALA A 2 9.72 -4.27 -1.77
CA ALA A 2 10.33 -5.57 -2.08
C ALA A 2 9.73 -6.74 -1.27
N ASP A 3 9.53 -6.55 0.04
CA ASP A 3 8.97 -7.60 0.92
C ASP A 3 7.47 -7.89 0.69
N VAL A 4 6.76 -6.99 0.01
CA VAL A 4 5.33 -7.14 -0.30
C VAL A 4 5.12 -7.90 -1.61
N VAL A 5 6.10 -7.85 -2.52
CA VAL A 5 6.01 -8.51 -3.83
C VAL A 5 5.77 -10.02 -3.70
N PRO A 6 6.48 -10.78 -2.83
CA PRO A 6 6.18 -12.19 -2.60
C PRO A 6 4.75 -12.43 -2.11
N LEU A 7 4.27 -11.63 -1.14
CA LEU A 7 2.91 -11.75 -0.59
C LEU A 7 1.83 -11.59 -1.66
N VAL A 8 2.01 -10.61 -2.55
CA VAL A 8 1.09 -10.37 -3.67
C VAL A 8 1.18 -11.50 -4.69
N THR A 9 2.38 -12.02 -4.95
CA THR A 9 2.62 -13.13 -5.88
C THR A 9 1.92 -14.40 -5.38
N ASP A 10 1.99 -14.67 -4.08
CA ASP A 10 1.38 -15.83 -3.44
C ASP A 10 -0.14 -15.67 -3.17
N GLY A 11 -0.73 -14.54 -3.58
CA GLY A 11 -2.16 -14.28 -3.39
C GLY A 11 -2.58 -14.04 -1.94
N VAL A 12 -1.63 -13.70 -1.06
CA VAL A 12 -1.91 -13.39 0.35
C VAL A 12 -2.79 -12.15 0.42
N ARG A 13 -3.89 -12.23 1.19
CA ARG A 13 -4.76 -11.08 1.41
C ARG A 13 -4.03 -9.97 2.18
N PRO A 14 -4.33 -8.68 1.91
CA PRO A 14 -3.87 -7.56 2.71
C PRO A 14 -4.13 -7.81 4.20
N ARG A 15 -3.14 -7.50 5.02
CA ARG A 15 -3.21 -7.63 6.48
C ARG A 15 -2.25 -6.66 7.15
N GLY A 16 -2.52 -6.35 8.41
CA GLY A 16 -1.54 -5.69 9.27
C GLY A 16 -0.27 -6.53 9.47
N GLY A 17 0.69 -5.93 10.18
CA GLY A 17 2.01 -6.51 10.46
C GLY A 17 3.15 -5.70 9.84
N GLY A 18 4.36 -6.28 9.89
CA GLY A 18 5.60 -5.55 9.64
C GLY A 18 5.69 -4.85 8.27
N GLU A 19 5.03 -5.36 7.23
CA GLU A 19 4.99 -4.72 5.92
C GLU A 19 4.20 -3.40 5.94
N LEU A 20 3.05 -3.40 6.63
CA LEU A 20 2.25 -2.20 6.85
C LEU A 20 2.97 -1.24 7.80
N ASP A 21 3.53 -1.75 8.90
CA ASP A 21 4.19 -0.92 9.90
C ASP A 21 5.40 -0.19 9.30
N ARG A 22 6.25 -0.88 8.51
CA ARG A 22 7.36 -0.23 7.79
C ARG A 22 6.89 0.85 6.81
N PHE A 23 5.77 0.63 6.15
CA PHE A 23 5.19 1.63 5.24
C PHE A 23 4.73 2.87 5.98
N VAL A 24 4.05 2.70 7.11
CA VAL A 24 3.56 3.81 7.94
C VAL A 24 4.73 4.53 8.60
N ASP A 25 5.71 3.80 9.13
CA ASP A 25 6.92 4.36 9.74
C ASP A 25 7.72 5.23 8.76
N ALA A 26 7.85 4.82 7.50
CA ALA A 26 8.50 5.62 6.47
C ALA A 26 7.77 6.95 6.24
N HIS A 27 6.43 6.92 6.19
CA HIS A 27 5.60 8.11 6.04
C HIS A 27 5.63 9.02 7.27
N ALA A 28 5.63 8.43 8.46
CA ALA A 28 5.69 9.12 9.74
C ALA A 28 7.06 9.81 9.90
N GLY A 29 8.14 9.08 9.66
CA GLY A 29 9.51 9.60 9.69
C GLY A 29 9.74 10.74 8.71
N ALA A 30 9.22 10.64 7.48
CA ALA A 30 9.31 11.71 6.49
C ALA A 30 8.58 13.01 6.91
N ARG A 31 7.56 12.90 7.77
CA ARG A 31 6.77 14.03 8.28
C ARG A 31 7.13 14.45 9.72
N GLY A 32 8.08 13.75 10.37
CA GLY A 32 8.37 13.95 11.79
C GLY A 32 7.20 13.60 12.72
N GLU A 33 6.25 12.78 12.26
CA GLU A 33 5.11 12.30 13.03
C GLU A 33 5.36 10.90 13.60
N ARG A 34 4.43 10.40 14.42
CA ARG A 34 4.45 9.04 14.96
C ARG A 34 3.35 8.20 14.34
N ASP A 35 3.59 6.90 14.23
CA ASP A 35 2.54 5.94 13.89
C ASP A 35 1.45 5.96 14.98
N THR A 36 0.27 6.45 14.59
CA THR A 36 -0.92 6.50 15.42
C THR A 36 -2.12 6.19 14.53
N ARG A 37 -3.23 5.73 15.13
CA ARG A 37 -4.48 5.53 14.38
C ARG A 37 -4.92 6.80 13.64
N ARG A 38 -4.74 7.97 14.26
CA ARG A 38 -5.01 9.28 13.63
C ARG A 38 -4.14 9.50 12.40
N PHE A 39 -2.83 9.24 12.51
CA PHE A 39 -1.89 9.40 11.40
C PHE A 39 -2.20 8.43 10.25
N ARG A 40 -2.49 7.16 10.57
CA ARG A 40 -2.93 6.16 9.59
C ARG A 40 -4.19 6.58 8.84
N ALA A 41 -5.17 7.18 9.52
CA ALA A 41 -6.37 7.74 8.88
C ALA A 41 -6.04 8.95 7.99
N GLN A 42 -5.13 9.82 8.40
CA GLN A 42 -4.69 10.96 7.57
C GLN A 42 -3.98 10.49 6.30
N LEU A 43 -3.14 9.46 6.40
CA LEU A 43 -2.48 8.86 5.23
C LEU A 43 -3.48 8.37 4.17
N LEU A 44 -4.63 7.84 4.59
CA LEU A 44 -5.68 7.42 3.65
C LEU A 44 -6.27 8.61 2.88
N ASN A 45 -6.47 9.75 3.54
CA ASN A 45 -7.04 10.96 2.93
C ASN A 45 -6.10 11.63 1.94
N ASP A 46 -4.79 11.58 2.20
CA ASP A 46 -3.77 12.19 1.34
C ASP A 46 -3.35 11.28 0.18
N ALA A 47 -3.75 10.02 0.19
CA ALA A 47 -3.32 9.04 -0.80
C ALA A 47 -4.09 9.17 -2.11
N THR A 48 -3.34 9.44 -3.19
CA THR A 48 -3.86 9.43 -4.56
C THR A 48 -4.11 8.02 -5.09
N ASP A 49 -3.61 6.98 -4.40
CA ASP A 49 -3.76 5.58 -4.82
C ASP A 49 -5.20 5.04 -4.75
N SER A 50 -6.13 5.76 -4.13
CA SER A 50 -7.57 5.46 -4.20
C SER A 50 -8.23 5.90 -5.52
N ASP A 51 -7.54 6.73 -6.33
CA ASP A 51 -8.06 7.17 -7.63
C ASP A 51 -8.11 5.99 -8.62
N GLN A 52 -9.30 5.69 -9.14
CA GLN A 52 -9.53 4.62 -10.11
C GLN A 52 -8.62 4.71 -11.35
N ARG A 53 -8.20 5.92 -11.73
CA ARG A 53 -7.26 6.14 -12.84
C ARG A 53 -5.87 5.60 -12.53
N ILE A 54 -5.41 5.73 -11.29
CA ILE A 54 -4.13 5.18 -10.83
C ILE A 54 -4.19 3.65 -10.81
N HIS A 55 -5.29 3.05 -10.34
CA HIS A 55 -5.48 1.61 -10.43
C HIS A 55 -5.45 1.10 -11.88
N ARG A 56 -6.17 1.77 -12.79
CA ARG A 56 -6.18 1.41 -14.21
C ARG A 56 -4.80 1.55 -14.85
N TYR A 57 -4.07 2.61 -14.54
CA TYR A 57 -2.68 2.80 -14.99
C TYR A 57 -1.81 1.60 -14.61
N TRP A 58 -1.83 1.19 -13.34
CA TRP A 58 -1.03 0.06 -12.87
C TRP A 58 -1.42 -1.28 -13.50
N THR A 59 -2.72 -1.51 -13.76
CA THR A 59 -3.17 -2.69 -14.51
C THR A 59 -2.62 -2.71 -15.94
N LEU A 60 -2.63 -1.57 -16.63
CA LEU A 60 -2.07 -1.45 -17.97
C LEU A 60 -0.54 -1.63 -17.98
N THR A 61 0.16 -1.08 -16.98
CA THR A 61 1.61 -1.29 -16.82
C THR A 61 1.95 -2.75 -16.59
N GLU A 62 1.15 -3.48 -15.80
CA GLU A 62 1.34 -4.93 -15.59
C GLU A 62 1.18 -5.73 -16.88
N GLN A 63 0.20 -5.39 -17.71
CA GLN A 63 0.01 -5.99 -19.04
C GLN A 63 1.21 -5.71 -19.96
N LEU A 64 1.71 -4.46 -19.97
CA LEU A 64 2.86 -4.06 -20.77
C LEU A 64 4.15 -4.78 -20.36
N LEU A 65 4.36 -4.99 -19.05
CA LEU A 65 5.58 -5.60 -18.50
C LEU A 65 5.55 -7.13 -18.43
N GLY A 66 4.45 -7.77 -18.85
CA GLY A 66 4.34 -9.23 -18.90
C GLY A 66 4.28 -9.89 -17.52
N ALA A 67 3.30 -9.50 -16.69
CA ALA A 67 2.98 -10.11 -15.39
C ALA A 67 4.02 -9.93 -14.26
N ARG A 68 4.91 -8.94 -14.38
CA ARG A 68 5.71 -8.49 -13.22
C ARG A 68 4.82 -7.75 -12.23
N ILE A 69 4.87 -8.13 -10.95
CA ILE A 69 4.22 -7.37 -9.88
C ILE A 69 4.80 -5.95 -9.90
N THR A 70 3.94 -4.99 -10.28
CA THR A 70 4.33 -3.59 -10.32
C THR A 70 4.43 -3.04 -8.91
N VAL A 71 5.25 -1.99 -8.74
CA VAL A 71 5.30 -1.25 -7.47
C VAL A 71 3.92 -0.77 -7.05
N GLY A 72 3.06 -0.38 -8.00
CA GLY A 72 1.68 0.01 -7.73
C GLY A 72 0.78 -1.12 -7.26
N ARG A 73 0.93 -2.34 -7.78
CA ARG A 73 0.18 -3.50 -7.27
C ARG A 73 0.60 -3.86 -5.84
N ALA A 74 1.90 -3.84 -5.57
CA ALA A 74 2.40 -3.99 -4.21
C ALA A 74 1.93 -2.83 -3.31
N HIS A 75 1.85 -1.60 -3.84
CA HIS A 75 1.39 -0.44 -3.09
C HIS A 75 -0.07 -0.55 -2.69
N ASN A 76 -0.91 -0.95 -3.64
CA ASN A 76 -2.32 -1.23 -3.41
C ASN A 76 -2.54 -2.30 -2.32
N TRP A 77 -1.68 -3.32 -2.24
CA TRP A 77 -1.75 -4.32 -1.18
C TRP A 77 -1.56 -3.69 0.21
N VAL A 78 -0.52 -2.86 0.38
CA VAL A 78 -0.26 -2.17 1.66
C VAL A 78 -1.34 -1.15 1.97
N TYR A 79 -1.84 -0.45 0.94
CA TYR A 79 -2.92 0.52 1.09
C TYR A 79 -4.20 -0.14 1.60
N ARG A 80 -4.59 -1.31 1.07
CA ARG A 80 -5.73 -2.06 1.60
C ARG A 80 -5.50 -2.54 3.04
N ALA A 81 -4.28 -2.94 3.39
CA ALA A 81 -3.95 -3.26 4.77
C ALA A 81 -4.06 -2.03 5.70
N LEU A 82 -3.72 -0.83 5.20
CA LEU A 82 -3.89 0.42 5.91
C LEU A 82 -5.37 0.74 6.16
N VAL A 83 -6.23 0.60 5.14
CA VAL A 83 -7.69 0.75 5.27
C VAL A 83 -8.23 -0.16 6.38
N ASP A 84 -7.94 -1.46 6.31
CA ASP A 84 -8.37 -2.44 7.29
C ASP A 84 -7.86 -2.12 8.72
N SER A 85 -6.70 -1.45 8.84
CA SER A 85 -6.12 -1.07 10.14
C SER A 85 -6.75 0.16 10.79
N VAL A 86 -7.47 0.97 10.01
CA VAL A 86 -8.19 2.15 10.51
C VAL A 86 -9.63 1.81 10.86
N GLU A 87 -10.26 0.91 10.08
CA GLU A 87 -11.66 0.49 10.26
C GLU A 87 -11.89 -0.44 11.45
N ARG A 88 -10.85 -1.15 11.93
CA ARG A 88 -10.88 -1.93 13.19
C ARG A 88 -10.62 -1.04 14.40
#